data_AF-A0A937SWQ3-F1
#
_entry.id   AF-A0A937SWQ3-F1
#
_cell.length_a   1.000
_cell.length_b   1.000
_cell.length_c   1.000
_cell.angle_alpha   90.00
_cell.angle_beta   90.00
_cell.angle_gamma   90.00
#
_symmetry.space_group_name_H-M   'P 1'
#
loop_
_entity.id
_entity.type
_entity.pdbx_description
1 polymer ?
#
loop_
_entity_poly.entity_id
_entity_poly.type
_entity_poly.pdbx_seq_one_letter_code
_entity_poly.pdbx_strand_id
1 'polypeptide(L)'
;GCGMGYFTLPLARMVGPDGRVVAVELQNKMLSVLKRRASKAGLIDIIELRQTVADGLGVEDLSGEVDFAVAIHLVHEIPDQGAFFAQIWKALKPGGKLLVVEPKGHVSLNSFKQTVATAKKTGFERETLAGKAGKRKALLIKPPP
;
A
#
# COMPACT_ATOMS: atom_id res chain seq x y z
N GLY A 1 -1.57 5.58 -3.49
CA GLY A 1 -1.05 6.90 -3.11
C GLY A 1 0.42 6.80 -2.75
N CYS A 2 1.31 6.68 -3.73
CA CYS A 2 2.75 6.66 -3.51
C CYS A 2 3.35 8.07 -3.37
N GLY A 3 2.58 9.11 -3.69
CA GLY A 3 2.98 10.50 -3.64
C GLY A 3 4.26 10.76 -4.44
N MET A 4 5.12 11.61 -3.90
CA MET A 4 6.43 11.89 -4.51
C MET A 4 7.51 10.82 -4.21
N GLY A 5 7.10 9.64 -3.75
CA GLY A 5 7.98 8.47 -3.54
C GLY A 5 8.81 8.47 -2.27
N TYR A 6 8.37 9.13 -1.20
CA TYR A 6 9.08 9.12 0.09
C TYR A 6 9.32 7.69 0.60
N PHE A 7 8.30 6.82 0.49
CA PHE A 7 8.41 5.40 0.86
C PHE A 7 8.77 4.49 -0.32
N THR A 8 8.39 4.86 -1.55
CA THR A 8 8.71 4.08 -2.75
C THR A 8 10.20 3.91 -2.97
N LEU A 9 11.01 4.97 -2.80
CA LEU A 9 12.45 4.88 -3.06
C LEU A 9 13.19 3.98 -2.06
N PRO A 10 12.97 4.08 -0.73
CA PRO A 10 13.50 3.10 0.21
C PRO A 10 13.01 1.67 -0.07
N LEU A 11 11.73 1.46 -0.40
CA LEU A 11 11.21 0.13 -0.74
C LEU A 11 11.92 -0.45 -1.97
N ALA A 12 12.15 0.36 -3.01
CA ALA A 12 12.89 -0.05 -4.19
C ALA A 12 14.32 -0.50 -3.85
N ARG A 13 15.00 0.19 -2.93
CA ARG A 13 16.32 -0.28 -2.44
C ARG A 13 16.24 -1.58 -1.65
N MET A 14 15.18 -1.77 -0.86
CA MET A 14 15.01 -2.95 -0.02
C MET A 14 14.74 -4.21 -0.83
N VAL A 15 13.94 -4.12 -1.90
CA VAL A 15 13.65 -5.26 -2.77
C VAL A 15 14.83 -5.64 -3.67
N GLY A 16 15.78 -4.73 -3.86
CA GLY A 16 16.98 -4.97 -4.65
C GLY A 16 16.72 -5.02 -6.17
N PRO A 17 17.75 -5.34 -6.96
CA PRO A 17 17.68 -5.32 -8.43
C PRO A 17 16.74 -6.38 -9.02
N ASP A 18 16.55 -7.51 -8.33
CA ASP A 18 15.67 -8.60 -8.76
C ASP A 18 14.21 -8.38 -8.30
N GLY A 19 13.97 -7.29 -7.56
CA GLY A 19 12.66 -6.90 -7.06
C GLY A 19 11.94 -5.93 -7.98
N ARG A 20 10.64 -5.73 -7.71
CA ARG A 20 9.80 -4.75 -8.42
C ARG A 20 8.94 -4.00 -7.41
N VAL A 21 8.79 -2.69 -7.61
CA VAL A 21 7.87 -1.85 -6.85
C VAL A 21 6.85 -1.22 -7.78
N VAL A 22 5.59 -1.55 -7.58
CA VAL A 22 4.47 -0.91 -8.28
C VAL A 22 3.97 0.28 -7.46
N ALA A 23 4.16 1.48 -7.98
CA ALA A 23 3.85 2.73 -7.30
C ALA A 23 2.57 3.35 -7.90
N VAL A 24 1.46 3.17 -7.19
CA VAL A 24 0.12 3.60 -7.62
C VAL A 24 -0.23 4.98 -7.06
N GLU A 25 -0.67 5.92 -7.90
CA GLU A 25 -1.02 7.29 -7.52
C GLU A 25 -2.12 7.89 -8.40
N LEU A 26 -3.03 8.67 -7.82
CA LEU A 26 -4.11 9.33 -8.55
C LEU A 26 -3.57 10.59 -9.28
N GLN A 27 -2.66 11.31 -8.62
CA GLN A 27 -2.16 12.59 -9.11
C GLN A 27 -0.94 12.40 -10.03
N ASN A 28 -1.12 12.60 -11.34
CA ASN A 28 -0.03 12.48 -12.32
C ASN A 28 1.19 13.38 -12.02
N LYS A 29 0.96 14.57 -11.42
CA LYS A 29 2.04 15.46 -10.98
C LYS A 29 2.97 14.78 -9.97
N MET A 30 2.43 13.97 -9.06
CA MET A 30 3.22 13.25 -8.06
C MET A 30 4.04 12.13 -8.69
N LEU A 31 3.46 11.39 -9.65
CA LEU A 31 4.20 10.40 -10.45
C LEU A 31 5.35 11.03 -11.23
N SER A 32 5.14 12.20 -11.82
CA SER A 32 6.19 12.94 -12.54
C SER A 32 7.35 13.31 -11.61
N VAL A 33 7.06 13.74 -10.37
CA VAL A 33 8.09 14.02 -9.37
C VAL A 33 8.81 12.75 -8.93
N LEU A 34 8.05 11.67 -8.67
CA LEU A 34 8.62 10.38 -8.28
C LEU A 34 9.54 9.84 -9.38
N LYS A 35 9.12 9.88 -10.65
CA LYS A 35 9.95 9.48 -11.81
C LYS A 35 11.30 10.18 -11.79
N ARG A 36 11.31 11.51 -11.68
CA ARG A 36 12.57 12.30 -11.61
C ARG A 36 13.44 11.89 -10.43
N ARG A 37 12.85 11.68 -9.24
CA ARG A 37 13.60 11.27 -8.04
C ARG A 37 14.15 9.85 -8.17
N ALA A 38 13.38 8.93 -8.75
CA ALA A 38 13.80 7.55 -9.00
C ALA A 38 14.95 7.48 -10.01
N SER A 39 14.85 8.22 -11.13
CA SER A 39 15.94 8.31 -12.12
C SER A 39 17.21 8.88 -11.50
N LYS A 40 17.12 9.97 -10.72
CA LYS A 40 18.28 10.54 -10.02
C LYS A 40 18.90 9.57 -9.01
N ALA A 41 18.10 8.67 -8.45
CA ALA A 41 18.55 7.67 -7.49
C ALA A 41 19.03 6.35 -8.15
N GLY A 42 18.94 6.21 -9.48
CA GLY A 42 19.26 4.96 -10.18
C GLY A 42 18.28 3.82 -9.89
N LEU A 43 17.03 4.13 -9.55
CA LEU A 43 16.01 3.14 -9.13
C LEU A 43 14.83 3.04 -10.11
N ILE A 44 14.85 3.77 -11.23
CA ILE A 44 13.68 3.85 -12.12
C ILE A 44 13.35 2.50 -12.77
N ASP A 45 14.35 1.67 -13.04
CA ASP A 45 14.16 0.40 -13.77
C ASP A 45 13.40 -0.66 -12.95
N ILE A 46 13.39 -0.53 -11.62
CA ILE A 46 12.66 -1.42 -10.70
C ILE A 46 11.37 -0.81 -10.16
N ILE A 47 11.06 0.44 -10.53
CA ILE A 47 9.84 1.14 -10.10
C ILE A 47 8.90 1.32 -11.28
N GLU A 48 7.77 0.62 -11.23
CA GLU A 48 6.68 0.82 -12.16
C GLU A 48 5.72 1.89 -11.64
N LEU A 49 5.48 2.92 -12.44
CA LEU A 49 4.60 4.02 -12.09
C LEU A 49 3.22 3.77 -12.71
N ARG A 50 2.18 3.70 -11.87
CA ARG A 50 0.80 3.53 -12.33
C ARG A 50 -0.06 4.70 -11.88
N GLN A 51 -0.68 5.37 -12.85
CA GLN A 51 -1.73 6.33 -12.55
C GLN A 51 -3.04 5.57 -12.34
N THR A 52 -3.69 5.81 -11.21
CA THR A 52 -4.99 5.23 -10.93
C THR A 52 -6.13 6.22 -11.15
N VAL A 53 -7.35 5.70 -11.19
CA VAL A 53 -8.61 6.46 -11.22
C VAL A 53 -9.34 6.33 -9.89
N ALA A 54 -10.35 7.16 -9.63
CA ALA A 54 -10.99 7.24 -8.31
C ALA A 54 -11.57 5.89 -7.81
N ASP A 55 -12.05 5.04 -8.73
CA ASP A 55 -12.79 3.81 -8.39
C ASP A 55 -11.95 2.53 -8.49
N GLY A 56 -10.67 2.63 -8.86
CA GLY A 56 -9.78 1.49 -9.08
C GLY A 56 -8.38 1.73 -8.57
N LEU A 57 -7.59 0.66 -8.44
CA LEU A 57 -6.15 0.73 -8.17
C LEU A 57 -5.31 0.46 -9.43
N GLY A 58 -5.88 -0.13 -10.48
CA GLY A 58 -5.15 -0.50 -11.69
C GLY A 58 -4.10 -1.58 -11.40
N VAL A 59 -4.48 -2.60 -10.62
CA VAL A 59 -3.62 -3.70 -10.17
C VAL A 59 -4.25 -5.08 -10.39
N GLU A 60 -5.29 -5.14 -11.22
CA GLU A 60 -6.03 -6.35 -11.54
C GLU A 60 -5.16 -7.41 -12.23
N ASP A 61 -4.20 -6.96 -13.03
CA ASP A 61 -3.17 -7.77 -13.69
C ASP A 61 -2.16 -8.39 -12.72
N LEU A 62 -2.13 -7.94 -11.46
CA LEU A 62 -1.21 -8.45 -10.42
C LEU A 62 -1.89 -9.45 -9.46
N SER A 63 -3.03 -10.02 -9.86
CA SER A 63 -3.81 -10.94 -9.03
C SER A 63 -2.96 -12.15 -8.57
N GLY A 64 -2.72 -12.26 -7.26
CA GLY A 64 -1.91 -13.32 -6.68
C GLY A 64 -0.40 -13.19 -6.91
N GLU A 65 0.10 -12.00 -7.27
CA GLU A 65 1.52 -11.77 -7.57
C GLU A 65 2.23 -10.90 -6.53
N VAL A 66 1.50 -10.18 -5.68
CA VAL A 66 2.08 -9.21 -4.75
C VAL A 66 2.45 -9.88 -3.42
N ASP A 67 3.74 -9.79 -3.05
CA ASP A 67 4.23 -10.28 -1.75
C ASP A 67 3.90 -9.31 -0.59
N PHE A 68 4.00 -8.01 -0.86
CA PHE A 68 3.82 -6.97 0.15
C PHE A 68 3.22 -5.68 -0.42
N ALA A 69 2.19 -5.16 0.24
CA ALA A 69 1.54 -3.90 -0.09
C ALA A 69 1.68 -2.89 1.06
N VAL A 70 1.72 -1.60 0.73
CA VAL A 70 1.89 -0.51 1.70
C VAL A 70 0.89 0.61 1.41
N ALA A 71 0.09 0.97 2.41
CA ALA A 71 -0.83 2.09 2.39
C ALA A 71 -0.57 3.01 3.59
N ILE A 72 0.09 4.15 3.34
CA ILE A 72 0.49 5.10 4.37
C ILE A 72 -0.22 6.43 4.11
N HIS A 73 -0.98 6.92 5.09
CA HIS A 73 -1.72 8.19 5.03
C HIS A 73 -2.61 8.28 3.80
N LEU A 74 -3.40 7.23 3.55
CA LEU A 74 -4.19 7.08 2.34
C LEU A 74 -5.59 6.53 2.60
N VAL A 75 -5.72 5.49 3.43
CA VAL A 75 -6.96 4.70 3.48
C VAL A 75 -8.14 5.52 4.00
N HIS A 76 -7.89 6.47 4.91
CA HIS A 76 -8.90 7.43 5.37
C HIS A 76 -9.44 8.37 4.27
N GLU A 77 -8.73 8.57 3.17
CA GLU A 77 -9.18 9.37 2.02
C GLU A 77 -9.96 8.54 0.99
N ILE A 78 -9.94 7.20 1.12
CA ILE A 78 -10.63 6.29 0.19
C ILE A 78 -12.14 6.26 0.52
N PRO A 79 -13.02 6.66 -0.42
CA PRO A 79 -14.47 6.64 -0.18
C PRO A 79 -15.01 5.23 0.04
N ASP A 80 -14.58 4.26 -0.77
CA ASP A 80 -14.94 2.85 -0.62
C ASP A 80 -13.73 2.02 -0.17
N GLN A 81 -13.53 1.97 1.16
CA GLN A 81 -12.48 1.15 1.75
C GLN A 81 -12.69 -0.35 1.50
N GLY A 82 -13.94 -0.80 1.34
CA GLY A 82 -14.26 -2.21 1.09
C GLY A 82 -13.74 -2.66 -0.28
N ALA A 83 -14.04 -1.89 -1.32
CA ALA A 83 -13.52 -2.12 -2.67
C ALA A 83 -11.99 -2.04 -2.70
N PHE A 84 -11.40 -1.06 -2.01
CA PHE A 84 -9.94 -0.93 -1.89
C PHE A 84 -9.28 -2.16 -1.27
N PHE A 85 -9.78 -2.64 -0.12
CA PHE A 85 -9.23 -3.84 0.50
C PHE A 85 -9.47 -5.08 -0.36
N ALA A 86 -10.60 -5.18 -1.07
CA ALA A 86 -10.87 -6.30 -1.98
C ALA A 86 -9.89 -6.36 -3.16
N GLN A 87 -9.52 -5.21 -3.73
CA GLN A 87 -8.53 -5.14 -4.81
C GLN A 87 -7.14 -5.55 -4.32
N ILE A 88 -6.70 -5.03 -3.16
CA ILE A 88 -5.41 -5.45 -2.58
C ILE A 88 -5.42 -6.93 -2.22
N TRP A 89 -6.50 -7.43 -1.63
CA TRP A 89 -6.64 -8.84 -1.29
C TRP A 89 -6.49 -9.75 -2.51
N LYS A 90 -7.06 -9.38 -3.66
CA LYS A 90 -6.90 -10.12 -4.92
C LYS A 90 -5.46 -10.08 -5.42
N ALA A 91 -4.82 -8.90 -5.38
CA ALA A 91 -3.43 -8.74 -5.81
C ALA A 91 -2.43 -9.52 -4.95
N LEU A 92 -2.67 -9.66 -3.64
CA LEU A 92 -1.76 -10.36 -2.75
C LEU A 92 -1.72 -11.88 -3.01
N LYS A 93 -0.51 -12.45 -2.96
CA LYS A 93 -0.29 -13.89 -2.80
C LYS A 93 -0.91 -14.39 -1.47
N PRO A 94 -1.26 -15.68 -1.36
CA PRO A 94 -1.45 -16.29 -0.04
C PRO A 94 -0.18 -16.12 0.82
N GLY A 95 -0.35 -15.70 2.07
CA GLY A 95 0.75 -15.29 2.96
C GLY A 95 1.26 -13.86 2.74
N GLY A 96 0.82 -13.19 1.67
CA GLY A 96 1.18 -11.80 1.36
C GLY A 96 0.60 -10.83 2.39
N LYS A 97 1.28 -9.70 2.59
CA LYS A 97 0.96 -8.76 3.67
C LYS A 97 0.64 -7.35 3.18
N LEU A 98 -0.17 -6.64 3.95
CA LEU A 98 -0.50 -5.23 3.76
C LEU A 98 -0.16 -4.45 5.04
N LEU A 99 0.70 -3.45 4.92
CA LEU A 99 0.95 -2.48 5.99
C LEU A 99 0.05 -1.25 5.81
N VAL A 100 -0.82 -0.98 6.80
CA VAL A 100 -1.63 0.25 6.88
C VAL A 100 -1.10 1.15 7.99
N VAL A 101 -0.84 2.41 7.67
CA VAL A 101 -0.41 3.44 8.64
C VAL A 101 -1.21 4.72 8.45
N GLU A 102 -1.78 5.24 9.54
CA GLU A 102 -2.59 6.47 9.50
C GLU A 102 -2.03 7.60 10.40
N PRO A 103 -2.23 8.87 10.01
CA PRO A 103 -1.65 10.02 10.71
C PRO A 103 -2.32 10.22 12.07
N LYS A 104 -1.49 10.45 13.09
CA LYS A 104 -1.99 10.85 14.42
C LYS A 104 -2.57 12.26 14.34
N GLY A 105 -3.65 12.53 15.06
CA GLY A 105 -4.31 13.84 15.10
C GLY A 105 -5.36 14.04 14.02
N HIS A 106 -5.16 13.47 12.82
CA HIS A 106 -6.14 13.57 11.73
C HIS A 106 -7.09 12.36 11.70
N VAL A 107 -6.59 11.13 11.89
CA VAL A 107 -7.44 9.94 11.99
C VAL A 107 -7.68 9.61 13.46
N SER A 108 -8.93 9.41 13.90
CA SER A 108 -9.22 8.98 15.27
C SER A 108 -8.84 7.50 15.49
N LEU A 109 -8.65 7.06 16.75
CA LEU A 109 -8.42 5.63 17.02
C LEU A 109 -9.63 4.78 16.64
N ASN A 110 -10.84 5.30 16.80
CA ASN A 110 -12.06 4.58 16.45
C ASN A 110 -12.21 4.46 14.93
N SER A 111 -11.94 5.53 14.17
CA SER A 111 -11.92 5.51 12.70
C SER A 111 -10.88 4.50 12.20
N PHE A 112 -9.68 4.47 12.79
CA PHE A 112 -8.67 3.48 12.43
C PHE A 112 -9.11 2.03 12.75
N LYS A 113 -9.76 1.80 13.90
CA LYS A 113 -10.34 0.49 14.24
C LYS A 113 -11.40 0.06 13.21
N GLN A 114 -12.22 1.00 12.72
CA GLN A 114 -13.20 0.73 11.67
C GLN A 114 -12.52 0.34 10.36
N THR A 115 -11.46 1.05 9.94
CA THR A 115 -10.65 0.67 8.77
C THR A 115 -10.11 -0.75 8.89
N VAL A 116 -9.53 -1.11 10.04
CA VAL A 116 -9.06 -2.49 10.28
C VAL A 116 -10.23 -3.49 10.27
N ALA A 117 -11.39 -3.15 10.81
CA ALA A 117 -12.57 -4.01 10.76
C ALA A 117 -13.07 -4.22 9.33
N THR A 118 -13.02 -3.20 8.47
CA THR A 118 -13.35 -3.32 7.04
C THR A 118 -12.38 -4.29 6.35
N ALA A 119 -11.07 -4.15 6.57
CA ALA A 119 -10.10 -5.09 6.01
C ALA A 119 -10.36 -6.55 6.45
N LYS A 120 -10.72 -6.75 7.73
CA LYS A 120 -11.08 -8.07 8.25
C LYS A 120 -12.30 -8.68 7.56
N LYS A 121 -13.30 -7.87 7.19
CA LYS A 121 -14.46 -8.36 6.43
C LYS A 121 -14.09 -8.89 5.04
N THR A 122 -13.00 -8.40 4.44
CA THR A 122 -12.46 -8.91 3.18
C THR A 122 -11.73 -10.25 3.34
N GLY A 123 -11.33 -10.61 4.57
CA GLY A 123 -10.60 -11.83 4.89
C GLY A 123 -9.22 -11.60 5.51
N PHE A 124 -8.76 -10.35 5.63
CA PHE A 124 -7.47 -10.05 6.25
C PHE A 124 -7.45 -10.43 7.72
N GLU A 125 -6.35 -11.04 8.16
CA GLU A 125 -6.03 -11.19 9.56
C GLU A 125 -5.03 -10.12 9.99
N ARG A 126 -5.00 -9.78 11.29
CA ARG A 126 -4.06 -8.79 11.81
C ARG A 126 -2.91 -9.50 12.51
N GLU A 127 -1.70 -9.24 12.08
CA GLU A 127 -0.49 -9.69 12.76
C GLU A 127 -0.08 -8.74 13.90
N THR A 128 0.61 -9.30 14.89
CA THR A 128 1.26 -8.53 15.94
C THR A 128 2.52 -7.89 15.38
N LEU A 129 2.57 -6.56 15.41
CA LEU A 129 3.80 -5.82 15.12
C LEU A 129 4.75 -5.90 16.32
N ALA A 130 6.02 -6.24 16.09
CA ALA A 130 7.04 -6.22 17.13
C ALA A 130 7.28 -4.79 17.66
N GLY A 131 7.48 -4.66 18.99
CA GLY A 131 7.83 -3.40 19.65
C GLY A 131 6.67 -2.41 19.88
N LYS A 132 6.98 -1.16 20.24
CA LYS A 132 6.00 -0.09 20.46
C LYS A 132 5.45 0.44 19.12
N ALA A 133 4.69 -0.38 18.41
CA ALA A 133 3.99 0.08 17.22
C ALA A 133 2.99 1.20 17.57
N GLY A 134 2.97 2.27 16.76
CA GLY A 134 2.01 3.35 16.95
C GLY A 134 0.57 2.84 16.87
N LYS A 135 -0.34 3.43 17.66
CA LYS A 135 -1.76 2.99 17.78
C LYS A 135 -2.58 3.03 16.48
N ARG A 136 -2.02 3.54 15.37
CA ARG A 136 -2.66 3.71 14.05
C ARG A 136 -1.85 2.99 12.95
N LYS A 137 -1.35 1.82 13.30
CA LYS A 137 -0.59 0.93 12.42
C LYS A 137 -1.16 -0.48 12.53
N ALA A 138 -1.33 -1.12 11.39
CA ALA A 138 -1.75 -2.52 11.31
C ALA A 138 -0.94 -3.21 10.22
N LEU A 139 -0.33 -4.33 10.57
CA LEU A 139 0.13 -5.30 9.60
C LEU A 139 -0.98 -6.31 9.42
N LEU A 140 -1.43 -6.45 8.18
CA LEU A 140 -2.50 -7.34 7.77
C LEU A 140 -1.91 -8.44 6.90
N ILE A 141 -2.41 -9.67 7.02
CA ILE A 141 -1.99 -10.82 6.24
C ILE A 141 -3.19 -11.42 5.51
N LYS A 142 -2.96 -11.81 4.25
CA LYS A 142 -3.85 -12.74 3.54
C LYS A 142 -3.45 -14.16 3.99
N PRO A 143 -4.23 -14.84 4.82
CA PRO A 143 -3.87 -16.17 5.30
C PRO A 143 -3.63 -17.13 4.12
N PRO A 144 -2.73 -18.11 4.30
CA PRO A 144 -2.62 -19.23 3.35
C PRO A 144 -3.96 -20.00 3.29
N PRO A 145 -4.23 -20.70 2.16
CA PRO A 145 -5.41 -21.54 2.03
C PRO A 145 -5.44 -22.69 3.06
#